data_AF-A0A7G8G118-F1
#
_entry.id   AF-A0A7G8G118-F1
#
_cell.length_a   1.000
_cell.length_b   1.000
_cell.length_c   1.000
_cell.angle_alpha   90.00
_cell.angle_beta   90.00
_cell.angle_gamma   90.00
#
_symmetry.space_group_name_H-M   'P 1'
#
loop_
_entity.id
_entity.type
_entity.pdbx_description
1 polymer ?
#
loop_
_entity_poly.entity_id
_entity_poly.type
_entity_poly.pdbx_seq_one_letter_code
_entity_poly.pdbx_strand_id
1 'polypeptide(L)'
;MIKTRPILPADLFDQALSKASLTEQEQAFIEFVRYTGVIDELILRKGLSLPAKPPALCRLSNICEKIGAIIPDHFSAAMEWSSEQSEDKIAWKGNLICNIAFNSDGIELSPNAGTTLYHTYVVHQELFSGLGF
;
A
#
# COMPACT_ATOMS: atom_id res chain seq x y z
N MET A 1 -15.05 9.34 -17.38
CA MET A 1 -14.43 10.13 -16.29
C MET A 1 -13.49 9.19 -15.57
N ILE A 2 -12.21 9.57 -15.40
CA ILE A 2 -11.30 8.80 -14.54
C ILE A 2 -11.81 9.00 -13.11
N LYS A 3 -12.22 7.92 -12.44
CA LYS A 3 -12.67 7.98 -11.05
C LYS A 3 -11.44 8.31 -10.20
N THR A 4 -11.50 9.45 -9.51
CA THR A 4 -10.42 9.88 -8.62
C THR A 4 -10.29 8.92 -7.45
N ARG A 5 -9.05 8.61 -7.07
CA ARG A 5 -8.77 7.80 -5.88
C ARG A 5 -9.44 8.44 -4.65
N PRO A 6 -10.12 7.66 -3.80
CA PRO A 6 -10.56 8.14 -2.49
C PRO A 6 -9.36 8.60 -1.65
N ILE A 7 -9.39 9.85 -1.19
CA ILE A 7 -8.34 10.43 -0.35
C ILE A 7 -8.70 10.19 1.12
N LEU A 8 -7.74 9.71 1.90
CA LEU A 8 -7.87 9.56 3.34
C LEU A 8 -6.94 10.54 4.05
N PRO A 9 -7.48 11.51 4.80
CA PRO A 9 -6.68 12.39 5.64
C PRO A 9 -5.76 11.61 6.60
N ALA A 10 -4.52 12.10 6.77
CA ALA A 10 -3.51 11.46 7.60
C ALA A 10 -3.98 11.23 9.04
N ASP A 11 -4.68 12.22 9.62
CA ASP A 11 -5.24 12.16 10.97
C ASP A 11 -6.30 11.08 11.12
N LEU A 12 -7.15 10.88 10.10
CA LEU A 12 -8.14 9.80 10.09
C LEU A 12 -7.46 8.44 9.91
N PHE A 13 -6.41 8.37 9.10
CA PHE A 13 -5.61 7.14 8.97
C PHE A 13 -4.90 6.79 10.27
N ASP A 14 -4.29 7.74 10.96
CA ASP A 14 -3.61 7.53 12.24
C ASP A 14 -4.61 7.12 13.35
N GLN A 15 -5.82 7.70 13.34
CA GLN A 15 -6.93 7.23 14.18
C GLN A 15 -7.36 5.80 13.85
N ALA A 16 -7.42 5.44 12.56
CA ALA A 16 -7.72 4.07 12.15
C ALA A 16 -6.61 3.10 12.58
N LEU A 17 -5.35 3.51 12.44
CA LEU A 17 -4.18 2.72 12.81
C LEU A 17 -4.12 2.45 14.31
N SER A 18 -4.41 3.45 15.15
CA SER A 18 -4.43 3.30 16.62
C SER A 18 -5.59 2.44 17.14
N LYS A 19 -6.70 2.38 16.40
CA LYS A 19 -7.87 1.54 16.71
C LYS A 19 -7.78 0.15 16.09
N ALA A 20 -6.98 -0.02 15.05
CA ALA A 20 -6.72 -1.33 14.47
C ALA A 20 -5.94 -2.15 15.49
N SER A 21 -6.42 -3.36 15.81
CA SER A 21 -5.73 -4.32 16.68
C SER A 21 -4.51 -4.94 15.99
N LEU A 22 -3.56 -4.09 15.59
CA LEU A 22 -2.29 -4.47 14.98
C LEU A 22 -1.32 -4.96 16.04
N THR A 23 -0.57 -5.99 15.70
CA THR A 23 0.59 -6.42 16.49
C THR A 23 1.73 -5.41 16.35
N GLU A 24 2.68 -5.42 17.29
CA GLU A 24 3.89 -4.57 17.22
C GLU A 24 4.64 -4.75 15.89
N GLN A 25 4.71 -5.98 15.37
CA GLN A 25 5.33 -6.26 14.07
C GLN A 25 4.58 -5.61 12.90
N GLU A 26 3.25 -5.59 12.94
CA GLU A 26 2.43 -4.97 11.89
C GLU A 26 2.50 -3.44 11.96
N GLN A 27 2.59 -2.87 13.17
CA GLN A 27 2.82 -1.44 13.35
C GLN A 27 4.19 -1.04 12.78
N ALA A 28 5.26 -1.76 13.15
CA ALA A 28 6.60 -1.53 12.60
C ALA A 28 6.65 -1.69 11.08
N PHE A 29 5.86 -2.62 10.51
CA PHE A 29 5.72 -2.78 9.07
C PHE A 29 5.15 -1.51 8.43
N ILE A 30 4.05 -0.98 8.97
CA ILE A 30 3.41 0.23 8.44
C ILE A 30 4.31 1.45 8.58
N GLU A 31 4.99 1.61 9.71
CA GLU A 31 5.97 2.69 9.91
C GLU A 31 7.11 2.62 8.90
N PHE A 32 7.67 1.41 8.68
CA PHE A 32 8.71 1.21 7.67
C PHE A 32 8.22 1.58 6.27
N VAL A 33 7.00 1.17 5.89
CA VAL A 33 6.39 1.54 4.60
C VAL A 33 6.28 3.06 4.48
N ARG A 34 5.65 3.73 5.46
CA ARG A 34 5.43 5.18 5.47
C ARG A 34 6.73 5.98 5.42
N TYR A 35 7.78 5.50 6.07
CA TYR A 35 9.08 6.16 6.08
C TYR A 35 9.85 5.93 4.77
N THR A 36 9.80 4.72 4.21
CA THR A 36 10.56 4.37 3.01
C THR A 36 9.98 5.02 1.76
N GLY A 37 8.65 5.13 1.67
CA GLY A 37 7.95 5.86 0.60
C GLY A 37 7.90 5.14 -0.74
N VAL A 38 8.95 4.41 -1.12
CA VAL A 38 9.01 3.56 -2.31
C VAL A 38 9.31 2.13 -1.87
N ILE A 39 8.42 1.19 -2.19
CA ILE A 39 8.51 -0.18 -1.72
C ILE A 39 8.34 -1.17 -2.87
N ASP A 40 9.01 -2.30 -2.73
CA ASP A 40 8.74 -3.53 -3.47
C ASP A 40 8.90 -4.71 -2.50
N GLU A 41 8.65 -5.93 -2.96
CA GLU A 41 8.82 -7.12 -2.11
C GLU A 41 10.23 -7.23 -1.51
N LEU A 42 11.27 -6.93 -2.30
CA LEU A 42 12.65 -7.11 -1.90
C LEU A 42 13.05 -6.07 -0.85
N ILE A 43 12.64 -4.81 -1.02
CA ILE A 43 12.82 -3.70 -0.09
C ILE A 43 12.15 -4.07 1.24
N LEU A 44 10.88 -4.48 1.21
CA LEU A 44 10.15 -4.86 2.43
C LEU A 44 10.81 -6.05 3.12
N ARG A 45 11.18 -7.08 2.35
CA ARG A 45 11.77 -8.30 2.91
C ARG A 45 13.11 -8.03 3.57
N LYS A 46 13.99 -7.25 2.91
CA LYS A 46 15.29 -6.89 3.47
C LYS A 46 15.16 -5.92 4.63
N GLY A 47 14.35 -4.88 4.48
CA GLY A 47 14.17 -3.83 5.49
C GLY A 47 13.56 -4.34 6.80
N LEU A 48 12.63 -5.29 6.70
CA LEU A 48 11.93 -5.86 7.87
C LEU A 48 12.43 -7.27 8.23
N SER A 49 13.52 -7.75 7.61
CA SER A 49 14.07 -9.09 7.84
C SER A 49 13.03 -10.22 7.75
N LEU A 50 12.11 -10.12 6.79
CA LEU A 50 10.97 -11.04 6.68
C LEU A 50 11.41 -12.41 6.15
N PRO A 51 10.76 -13.51 6.60
CA PRO A 51 10.97 -14.82 6.00
C PRO A 51 10.47 -14.85 4.56
N ALA A 52 10.91 -15.84 3.78
CA ALA A 52 10.55 -15.98 2.36
C ALA A 52 9.04 -16.13 2.09
N LYS A 53 8.26 -16.61 3.08
CA LYS A 53 6.80 -16.80 2.98
C LYS A 53 6.08 -16.37 4.27
N PRO A 54 4.82 -15.90 4.18
CA PRO A 54 4.17 -15.39 2.96
C PRO A 54 4.89 -14.16 2.39
N PRO A 55 4.64 -13.80 1.10
CA PRO A 55 5.18 -12.59 0.49
C PRO A 55 4.91 -11.34 1.33
N ALA A 56 5.85 -10.41 1.35
CA ALA A 56 5.76 -9.15 2.08
C ALA A 56 4.54 -8.32 1.64
N LEU A 57 4.24 -8.27 0.34
CA LEU A 57 3.05 -7.57 -0.17
C LEU A 57 1.73 -8.23 0.25
N CYS A 58 1.72 -9.54 0.48
CA CYS A 58 0.58 -10.24 1.07
C CYS A 58 0.38 -9.85 2.54
N ARG A 59 1.47 -9.74 3.31
CA ARG A 59 1.43 -9.23 4.69
C ARG A 59 0.87 -7.80 4.72
N LEU A 60 1.34 -6.94 3.83
CA LEU A 60 0.83 -5.57 3.70
C LEU A 60 -0.68 -5.54 3.41
N SER A 61 -1.14 -6.39 2.48
CA SER A 61 -2.57 -6.49 2.15
C SER A 61 -3.43 -6.89 3.35
N ASN A 62 -2.95 -7.81 4.18
CA ASN A 62 -3.64 -8.24 5.41
C ASN A 62 -3.66 -7.12 6.46
N ILE A 63 -2.58 -6.35 6.59
CA ILE A 63 -2.55 -5.20 7.48
C ILE A 63 -3.54 -4.13 6.99
N CYS A 64 -3.57 -3.83 5.70
CA CYS A 64 -4.51 -2.88 5.11
C CYS A 64 -5.96 -3.32 5.31
N GLU A 65 -6.26 -4.61 5.30
CA GLU A 65 -7.58 -5.14 5.64
C GLU A 65 -7.97 -4.88 7.10
N LYS A 66 -7.04 -5.07 8.04
CA LYS A 66 -7.28 -4.75 9.47
C LYS A 66 -7.56 -3.26 9.68
N ILE A 67 -6.80 -2.39 9.01
CA ILE A 67 -7.02 -0.95 9.07
C ILE A 67 -8.35 -0.60 8.39
N GLY A 68 -8.61 -1.18 7.22
CA GLY A 68 -9.83 -0.98 6.45
C GLY A 68 -11.10 -1.35 7.20
N ALA A 69 -11.04 -2.34 8.10
CA ALA A 69 -12.16 -2.71 8.97
C ALA A 69 -12.58 -1.58 9.95
N ILE A 70 -11.68 -0.63 10.27
CA ILE A 70 -11.98 0.54 11.12
C ILE A 70 -12.60 1.68 10.31
N ILE A 71 -12.31 1.75 9.00
CA ILE A 71 -12.77 2.78 8.06
C ILE A 71 -13.49 2.13 6.87
N PRO A 72 -14.58 1.38 7.11
CA PRO A 72 -15.17 0.48 6.12
C PRO A 72 -15.63 1.21 4.86
N ASP A 73 -16.28 2.37 4.99
CA ASP A 73 -16.78 3.14 3.84
C ASP A 73 -15.63 3.59 2.92
N HIS A 74 -14.54 4.07 3.52
CA HIS A 74 -13.35 4.48 2.77
C HIS A 74 -12.66 3.28 2.14
N PHE A 75 -12.53 2.18 2.88
CA PHE A 75 -11.91 0.96 2.36
C PHE A 75 -12.70 0.38 1.19
N SER A 76 -14.03 0.32 1.29
CA SER A 76 -14.89 -0.11 0.17
C SER A 76 -14.74 0.79 -1.05
N ALA A 77 -14.74 2.11 -0.87
CA ALA A 77 -14.51 3.05 -1.97
C ALA A 77 -13.13 2.84 -2.62
N ALA A 78 -12.09 2.62 -1.81
CA ALA A 78 -10.73 2.37 -2.30
C ALA A 78 -10.62 1.04 -3.05
N MET A 79 -11.34 -0.01 -2.62
CA MET A 79 -11.36 -1.31 -3.30
C MET A 79 -12.13 -1.24 -4.62
N GLU A 80 -13.25 -0.53 -4.66
CA GLU A 80 -13.99 -0.29 -5.89
C GLU A 80 -13.10 0.44 -6.90
N TRP A 81 -12.52 1.58 -6.49
CA TRP A 81 -11.56 2.33 -7.30
C TRP A 81 -10.39 1.46 -7.77
N SER A 82 -9.80 0.67 -6.87
CA SER A 82 -8.67 -0.21 -7.19
C SER A 82 -9.03 -1.24 -8.24
N SER A 83 -10.21 -1.85 -8.17
CA SER A 83 -10.64 -2.81 -9.17
C SER A 83 -10.87 -2.17 -10.53
N GLU A 84 -11.35 -0.92 -10.58
CA GLU A 84 -11.53 -0.17 -11.82
C GLU A 84 -10.20 0.17 -12.51
N GLN A 85 -9.08 0.23 -11.77
CA GLN A 85 -7.75 0.46 -12.36
C GLN A 85 -7.13 -0.81 -12.96
N SER A 86 -7.64 -2.00 -12.61
CA SER A 86 -7.12 -3.28 -13.05
C SER A 86 -7.88 -3.76 -14.29
N GLU A 87 -7.15 -4.18 -15.34
CA GLU A 87 -7.76 -4.79 -16.54
C GLU A 87 -8.58 -6.04 -16.18
N ASP A 88 -8.09 -6.81 -15.20
CA ASP A 88 -8.75 -8.03 -14.69
C ASP A 88 -9.81 -7.75 -13.61
N LYS A 89 -10.08 -6.48 -13.29
CA LYS A 89 -10.99 -6.04 -12.22
C LYS A 89 -10.63 -6.58 -10.84
N ILE A 90 -9.35 -6.76 -10.57
CA ILE A 90 -8.85 -7.27 -9.29
C ILE A 90 -8.51 -6.09 -8.38
N ALA A 91 -9.16 -6.03 -7.21
CA ALA A 91 -8.82 -5.05 -6.18
C ALA A 91 -7.55 -5.47 -5.43
N TRP A 92 -6.62 -4.54 -5.24
CA TRP A 92 -5.43 -4.72 -4.42
C TRP A 92 -5.56 -3.93 -3.12
N LYS A 93 -5.62 -4.64 -1.98
CA LYS A 93 -5.83 -4.02 -0.65
C LYS A 93 -4.74 -3.01 -0.27
N GLY A 94 -3.52 -3.19 -0.78
CA GLY A 94 -2.42 -2.24 -0.59
C GLY A 94 -2.72 -0.82 -1.10
N ASN A 95 -3.70 -0.68 -2.00
CA ASN A 95 -4.15 0.63 -2.50
C ASN A 95 -4.74 1.55 -1.43
N LEU A 96 -5.03 1.02 -0.23
CA LEU A 96 -5.34 1.84 0.93
C LEU A 96 -4.20 2.81 1.27
N ILE A 97 -2.94 2.38 1.13
CA ILE A 97 -1.77 3.17 1.58
C ILE A 97 -0.71 3.45 0.51
N CYS A 98 -0.72 2.73 -0.61
CA CYS A 98 0.25 2.92 -1.69
C CYS A 98 -0.37 2.78 -3.08
N ASN A 99 0.34 3.13 -4.14
CA ASN A 99 -0.07 2.99 -5.53
C ASN A 99 1.08 2.43 -6.38
N ILE A 100 0.79 1.94 -7.58
CA ILE A 100 1.81 1.56 -8.55
C ILE A 100 2.63 2.80 -8.95
N ALA A 101 3.95 2.63 -9.04
CA ALA A 101 4.87 3.69 -9.44
C ALA A 101 5.01 3.75 -10.97
N PHE A 102 5.19 4.95 -11.52
CA PHE A 102 5.39 5.19 -12.96
C PHE A 102 6.64 6.04 -13.18
N ASN A 103 7.32 5.86 -14.30
CA ASN A 103 8.44 6.72 -14.70
C ASN A 103 7.95 8.08 -15.26
N SER A 104 8.88 8.96 -15.66
CA SER A 104 8.56 10.28 -16.23
C SER A 104 7.75 10.23 -17.52
N ASP A 105 7.77 9.11 -18.23
CA ASP A 105 7.06 8.89 -19.48
C ASP A 105 5.68 8.24 -19.27
N GLY A 106 5.28 8.02 -18.01
CA GLY A 106 4.01 7.37 -17.66
C GLY A 106 4.02 5.85 -17.82
N ILE A 107 5.20 5.25 -17.94
CA ILE A 107 5.37 3.79 -18.03
C ILE A 107 5.42 3.22 -16.61
N GLU A 108 4.60 2.19 -16.36
CA GLU A 108 4.57 1.47 -15.10
C GLU A 108 5.95 0.90 -14.75
N LEU A 109 6.39 1.13 -13.52
CA LEU A 109 7.59 0.52 -12.95
C LEU A 109 7.28 -0.91 -12.50
N SER A 110 7.17 -1.78 -13.50
CA SER A 110 7.16 -3.23 -13.33
C SER A 110 8.51 -3.83 -13.75
N PRO A 111 8.84 -5.05 -13.30
CA PRO A 111 10.09 -5.66 -13.71
C PRO A 111 10.15 -5.93 -15.23
N ASN A 112 11.23 -5.48 -15.88
CA ASN A 112 11.45 -5.60 -17.33
C ASN A 112 11.35 -7.03 -17.89
N ALA A 113 11.60 -8.04 -17.06
CA ALA A 113 11.34 -9.42 -17.40
C ALA A 113 10.01 -9.79 -16.74
N GLY A 114 8.98 -10.10 -17.53
CA GLY A 114 7.67 -10.60 -17.07
C GLY A 114 7.71 -11.91 -16.26
N THR A 115 8.89 -12.25 -15.72
CA THR A 115 9.20 -13.36 -14.82
C THR A 115 9.59 -12.90 -13.42
N THR A 116 9.80 -11.60 -13.18
CA THR A 116 10.08 -11.06 -11.85
C THR A 116 8.78 -10.56 -11.20
N LEU A 117 8.57 -10.93 -9.94
CA LEU A 117 7.25 -11.00 -9.31
C LEU A 117 6.75 -9.70 -8.65
N TYR A 118 7.48 -8.58 -8.74
CA TYR A 118 7.30 -7.47 -7.81
C TYR A 118 7.19 -6.12 -8.51
N HIS A 119 5.98 -5.56 -8.50
CA HIS A 119 5.75 -4.16 -8.88
C HIS A 119 6.41 -3.22 -7.87
N THR A 120 6.81 -2.04 -8.33
CA THR A 120 7.24 -0.95 -7.46
C THR A 120 6.01 -0.16 -7.04
N TYR A 121 5.87 0.09 -5.74
CA TYR A 121 4.79 0.87 -5.18
C TYR A 121 5.31 2.11 -4.48
N VAL A 122 4.52 3.19 -4.52
CA VAL A 122 4.76 4.45 -3.85
C VAL A 122 3.69 4.68 -2.79
N VAL A 123 4.09 5.06 -1.58
CA VAL A 123 3.15 5.46 -0.53
C VAL A 123 2.42 6.73 -0.95
N HIS A 124 1.13 6.79 -0.67
CA HIS A 124 0.34 7.98 -0.97
C HIS A 124 0.89 9.19 -0.22
N GLN A 125 0.97 10.34 -0.90
CA GLN A 125 1.64 11.53 -0.38
C GLN A 125 1.11 11.96 0.99
N GLU A 126 -0.21 11.87 1.20
CA GLU A 126 -0.84 12.24 2.46
C GLU A 126 -0.51 11.29 3.63
N LEU A 127 0.00 10.09 3.35
CA LEU A 127 0.39 9.10 4.36
C LEU A 127 1.91 8.97 4.50
N PHE A 128 2.68 9.57 3.58
CA PHE A 128 4.12 9.56 3.59
C PHE A 128 4.67 10.39 4.77
N SER A 129 5.50 9.77 5.60
CA SER A 129 6.12 10.43 6.76
C SER A 129 7.58 10.80 6.53
N GLY A 130 8.16 10.42 5.39
CA GLY A 130 9.50 10.85 4.99
C GLY A 130 9.50 12.30 4.51
N LEU A 131 10.60 13.03 4.79
CA LEU A 131 10.81 14.42 4.38
C LEU A 131 9.55 15.29 4.56
N GLY A 132 9.15 15.51 5.82
CA GLY A 132 8.00 16.35 6.15
C GLY A 132 8.05 17.69 5.42
N PHE A 133 6.95 18.04 4.76
CA PHE A 133 6.72 19.41 4.27
C PHE A 133 6.17 20.28 5.40
#